data_AF-A0A699TWB0-F1
#
_entry.id   AF-A0A699TWB0-F1
#
_cell.length_a   1.000
_cell.length_b   1.000
_cell.length_c   1.000
_cell.angle_alpha   90.00
_cell.angle_beta   90.00
_cell.angle_gamma   90.00
#
_symmetry.space_group_name_H-M   'P 1'
#
loop_
_entity.id
_entity.type
_entity.pdbx_description
1 polymer ?
#
loop_
_entity_poly.entity_id
_entity_poly.type
_entity_poly.pdbx_seq_one_letter_code
_entity_poly.pdbx_strand_id
1 'polypeptide(L)'
;KLVLRVEKKMFVNEQPIPPVPAADSEANVLAEWNVMYDVHNEVACLMLGSMTPELHRQFENCSPYEMLQELRSMYKKQAGVE
;
A
#
# COMPACT_ATOMS: atom_id res chain seq x y z
N LYS A 1 2.05 2.78 13.12
CA LYS A 1 0.57 2.68 13.25
C LYS A 1 -0.12 3.99 13.65
N LEU A 2 0.52 4.88 14.44
CA LEU A 2 -0.09 6.15 14.89
C LEU A 2 -0.36 7.13 13.73
N VAL A 3 0.61 7.36 12.84
CA VAL A 3 0.49 8.35 11.74
C VAL A 3 -0.70 8.07 10.82
N LEU A 4 -0.83 6.84 10.31
CA LEU A 4 -1.93 6.46 9.40
C LEU A 4 -3.32 6.55 10.06
N ARG A 5 -3.41 6.33 11.39
CA ARG A 5 -4.66 6.45 12.13
C ARG A 5 -5.06 7.91 12.32
N VAL A 6 -4.10 8.79 12.60
CA VAL A 6 -4.32 10.23 12.70
C VAL A 6 -4.77 10.81 11.36
N GLU A 7 -4.11 10.39 10.29
CA GLU A 7 -4.39 10.83 8.90
C GLU A 7 -5.64 10.18 8.29
N LYS A 8 -6.33 9.28 9.00
CA LYS A 8 -7.47 8.49 8.51
C LYS A 8 -7.17 7.67 7.24
N LYS A 9 -5.90 7.34 6.99
CA LYS A 9 -5.41 6.55 5.83
C LYS A 9 -5.28 5.06 6.12
N MET A 10 -5.88 4.56 7.19
CA MET A 10 -5.74 3.17 7.62
C MET A 10 -6.38 2.16 6.65
N PHE A 11 -7.40 2.59 5.90
CA PHE A 11 -8.12 1.77 4.92
C PHE A 11 -7.23 1.27 3.76
N VAL A 12 -6.16 2.00 3.42
CA VAL A 12 -5.16 1.64 2.41
C VAL A 12 -4.48 0.30 2.71
N ASN A 13 -4.39 -0.06 3.99
CA ASN A 13 -3.80 -1.33 4.44
C ASN A 13 -4.79 -2.50 4.41
N GLU A 14 -6.07 -2.20 4.30
CA GLU A 14 -7.17 -3.17 4.38
C GLU A 14 -7.74 -3.50 2.99
N GLN A 15 -7.57 -2.59 2.03
CA GLN A 15 -8.11 -2.73 0.68
C GLN A 15 -7.01 -2.46 -0.37
N PRO A 16 -6.99 -3.23 -1.46
CA PRO A 16 -6.12 -2.94 -2.59
C PRO A 16 -6.53 -1.64 -3.27
N ILE A 17 -5.61 -1.04 -4.01
CA ILE A 17 -5.94 0.11 -4.85
C ILE A 17 -6.98 -0.30 -5.90
N PRO A 18 -8.03 0.51 -6.16
CA PRO A 18 -8.96 0.24 -7.25
C PRO A 18 -8.24 0.21 -8.61
N PRO A 19 -8.74 -0.59 -9.56
CA PRO A 19 -8.17 -0.64 -10.90
C PRO A 19 -8.23 0.73 -11.58
N VAL A 20 -7.27 0.97 -12.48
CA VAL A 20 -7.22 2.21 -13.27
C VAL A 20 -8.54 2.36 -14.05
N PRO A 21 -9.20 3.54 -14.00
CA PRO A 21 -10.40 3.80 -14.78
C PRO A 21 -10.13 3.68 -16.28
N ALA A 22 -11.17 3.36 -17.05
CA ALA A 22 -11.07 3.33 -18.51
C ALA A 22 -10.77 4.74 -19.07
N ALA A 23 -10.11 4.82 -20.22
CA ALA A 23 -9.69 6.10 -20.81
C ALA A 23 -10.85 7.03 -21.19
N ASP A 24 -12.04 6.46 -21.38
CA ASP A 24 -13.31 7.14 -21.65
C ASP A 24 -14.13 7.43 -20.38
N SER A 25 -13.56 7.16 -19.20
CA SER A 25 -14.22 7.46 -17.92
C SER A 25 -14.42 8.96 -17.76
N GLU A 26 -15.52 9.32 -17.10
CA GLU A 26 -15.83 10.68 -16.73
C GLU A 26 -14.67 11.33 -15.94
N ALA A 27 -14.46 12.63 -16.16
CA ALA A 27 -13.34 13.34 -15.55
C ALA A 27 -13.36 13.30 -14.00
N ASN A 28 -14.56 13.24 -13.40
CA ASN A 28 -14.70 13.09 -11.95
C ASN A 28 -14.20 11.72 -11.46
N VAL A 29 -14.46 10.65 -12.20
CA VAL A 29 -14.01 9.29 -11.87
C VAL A 29 -12.48 9.22 -11.91
N LEU A 30 -11.86 9.83 -12.93
CA LEU A 30 -10.40 9.89 -13.02
C LEU A 30 -9.80 10.72 -11.87
N ALA A 31 -10.42 11.85 -11.52
CA ALA A 31 -9.96 12.69 -10.42
C ALA A 31 -10.05 11.97 -9.06
N GLU A 32 -11.16 11.29 -8.79
CA GLU A 32 -11.33 10.48 -7.57
C GLU A 32 -10.30 9.35 -7.50
N TRP A 33 -10.03 8.67 -8.63
CA TRP A 33 -9.01 7.63 -8.68
C TRP A 33 -7.60 8.18 -8.43
N ASN A 34 -7.24 9.33 -8.99
CA ASN A 34 -5.92 9.96 -8.75
C ASN A 34 -5.73 10.31 -7.27
N VAL A 35 -6.73 10.87 -6.61
CA VAL A 35 -6.67 11.16 -5.16
C VAL A 35 -6.45 9.86 -4.37
N MET A 36 -7.15 8.80 -4.75
CA MET A 36 -7.02 7.49 -4.13
C MET A 36 -5.61 6.89 -4.35
N TYR A 37 -5.08 7.03 -5.56
CA TYR A 37 -3.73 6.62 -5.94
C TYR A 37 -2.66 7.37 -5.14
N ASP A 38 -2.76 8.69 -5.04
CA ASP A 38 -1.83 9.52 -4.28
C ASP A 38 -1.79 9.10 -2.80
N VAL A 39 -2.96 8.86 -2.20
CA VAL A 39 -3.05 8.37 -0.81
C VAL A 39 -2.37 7.00 -0.67
N HIS A 40 -2.52 6.08 -1.63
CA HIS A 40 -1.78 4.80 -1.60
C HIS A 40 -0.28 5.01 -1.74
N ASN A 41 0.15 5.90 -2.62
CA ASN A 41 1.55 6.18 -2.89
C ASN A 41 2.25 6.78 -1.66
N GLU A 42 1.60 7.73 -0.98
CA GLU A 42 2.11 8.29 0.29
C GLU A 42 2.34 7.20 1.35
N VAL A 43 1.37 6.29 1.51
CA VAL A 43 1.49 5.18 2.47
C VAL A 43 2.60 4.21 2.04
N ALA A 44 2.74 3.93 0.74
CA ALA A 44 3.81 3.09 0.21
C ALA A 44 5.18 3.68 0.55
N CYS A 45 5.39 4.98 0.30
CA CYS A 45 6.62 5.67 0.64
C CYS A 45 6.92 5.61 2.15
N LEU A 46 5.92 5.83 3.01
CA LEU A 46 6.09 5.72 4.46
C LEU A 46 6.47 4.31 4.91
N MET A 47 5.86 3.28 4.31
CA MET A 47 6.17 1.89 4.59
C MET A 47 7.60 1.57 4.14
N LEU A 48 7.95 1.83 2.88
CA LEU A 48 9.29 1.60 2.32
C LEU A 48 10.39 2.35 3.08
N GLY A 49 10.14 3.60 3.47
CA GLY A 49 11.07 4.39 4.26
C GLY A 49 11.36 3.82 5.65
N SER A 50 10.48 2.96 6.16
CA SER A 50 10.65 2.27 7.45
C SER A 50 11.31 0.89 7.31
N MET A 51 11.54 0.41 6.08
CA MET A 51 12.11 -0.89 5.81
C MET A 51 13.64 -0.87 5.73
N THR A 52 14.26 -2.04 5.86
CA THR A 52 15.67 -2.22 5.51
C THR A 52 15.86 -2.09 4.00
N PRO A 53 17.07 -1.75 3.51
CA PRO A 53 17.33 -1.61 2.07
C PRO A 53 16.97 -2.86 1.25
N GLU A 54 17.18 -4.04 1.83
CA GLU A 54 16.85 -5.31 1.17
C GLU A 54 15.33 -5.49 0.99
N LEU A 55 14.53 -5.23 2.03
CA LEU A 55 13.08 -5.28 1.93
C LEU A 55 12.54 -4.16 1.04
N HIS A 56 13.12 -2.96 1.10
CA HIS A 56 12.76 -1.87 0.20
C HIS A 56 12.87 -2.31 -1.26
N ARG A 57 14.01 -2.89 -1.67
CA ARG A 57 14.21 -3.34 -3.06
C ARG A 57 13.22 -4.44 -3.47
N GLN A 58 12.78 -5.28 -2.53
CA GLN A 58 11.78 -6.31 -2.81
C GLN A 58 10.39 -5.72 -3.04
N PHE A 59 10.09 -4.60 -2.40
CA PHE A 59 8.74 -4.03 -2.36
C PHE A 59 8.58 -2.70 -3.13
N GLU A 60 9.61 -2.20 -3.82
CA GLU A 60 9.57 -0.86 -4.44
C GLU A 60 8.37 -0.64 -5.40
N ASN A 61 7.91 -1.71 -6.05
CA ASN A 61 6.83 -1.68 -7.03
C ASN A 61 5.51 -2.28 -6.49
N CYS A 62 5.44 -2.60 -5.20
CA CYS A 62 4.25 -3.18 -4.59
C CYS A 62 3.32 -2.09 -4.04
N SER A 63 2.01 -2.38 -4.01
CA SER A 63 1.09 -1.53 -3.28
C SER A 63 1.23 -1.73 -1.76
N PRO A 64 0.84 -0.76 -0.91
CA PRO A 64 0.87 -0.90 0.55
C PRO A 64 0.15 -2.16 1.05
N TYR A 65 -0.98 -2.48 0.41
CA TYR A 65 -1.78 -3.66 0.71
C TYR A 65 -0.99 -4.94 0.45
N GLU A 66 -0.38 -5.07 -0.73
CA GLU A 66 0.45 -6.24 -1.09
C GLU A 66 1.68 -6.36 -0.19
N MET A 67 2.39 -5.25 0.07
CA MET A 67 3.51 -5.23 1.01
C MET A 67 3.10 -5.81 2.36
N LEU A 68 1.95 -5.38 2.89
CA LEU A 68 1.47 -5.84 4.18
C LEU A 68 1.10 -7.32 4.17
N GLN A 69 0.49 -7.83 3.10
CA GLN A 69 0.16 -9.25 2.95
C GLN A 69 1.42 -10.12 2.90
N GLU A 70 2.39 -9.73 2.07
CA GLU A 70 3.65 -10.46 1.89
C GLU A 70 4.47 -10.44 3.18
N LEU A 71 4.62 -9.28 3.83
CA LEU A 71 5.30 -9.18 5.13
C LEU A 71 4.63 -10.09 6.18
N ARG A 72 3.30 -10.08 6.28
CA ARG A 72 2.57 -10.99 7.18
C ARG A 72 2.85 -12.45 6.86
N SER A 73 2.87 -12.82 5.57
CA SER A 73 3.19 -14.17 5.12
C SER A 73 4.61 -14.58 5.48
N MET A 74 5.60 -13.72 5.23
CA MET A 74 7.02 -13.95 5.56
C MET A 74 7.23 -14.18 7.05
N TYR A 75 6.69 -13.29 7.90
CA TYR A 75 6.86 -13.42 9.35
C TYR A 75 6.03 -14.56 9.95
N LYS A 76 4.85 -14.87 9.38
CA LYS A 76 4.07 -16.04 9.81
C LYS A 76 4.80 -17.35 9.51
N LYS A 77 5.48 -17.45 8.35
CA LYS A 77 6.30 -18.61 8.01
C LYS A 77 7.51 -18.75 8.94
N GLN A 78 8.14 -17.63 9.32
CA GLN A 78 9.26 -17.65 10.28
C GLN A 78 8.84 -18.07 11.69
N ALA A 79 7.60 -17.76 12.11
CA ALA A 79 7.07 -18.13 13.42
C ALA A 79 6.61 -19.60 13.54
N GLY A 80 6.54 -20.34 12.43
CA GLY A 80 6.15 -21.77 12.40
C GLY A 80 7.33 -22.73 12.22
N VAL A 81 8.56 -22.23 12.26
CA VAL A 81 9.78 -23.05 12.28
C VAL A 81 10.12 -23.32 13.75
N GLU A 82 9.54 -24.38 14.29
CA GLU A 82 9.93 -25.02 15.55
C GLU A 82 10.36 -26.46 15.27
#